data_AF-A0A0D2ZZI6-F1
#
_entry.id   AF-A0A0D2ZZI6-F1
#
_cell.length_a   1.000
_cell.length_b   1.000
_cell.length_c   1.000
_cell.angle_alpha   90.00
_cell.angle_beta   90.00
_cell.angle_gamma   90.00
#
_symmetry.space_group_name_H-M   'P 1'
#
loop_
_entity.id
_entity.type
_entity.pdbx_description
1 polymer ?
#
loop_
_entity_poly.entity_id
_entity_poly.type
_entity_poly.pdbx_seq_one_letter_code
_entity_poly.pdbx_strand_id
1 'polypeptide(L)'
;LFSIQSVPKKKRRLVSLGRSTRSVPPSSAPPPFVDPEVLTAQLKDKDDRISLLETQMAAQQAGYEAHRRLNQQMMEMMQRMYPNEVFPDVPDP
;
A
#
# COMPACT_ATOMS: atom_id res chain seq x y z
N LEU A 1 36.88 -39.62 20.14
CA LEU A 1 37.50 -39.93 18.83
C LEU A 1 36.55 -39.47 17.74
N PHE A 2 36.76 -38.27 17.19
CA PHE A 2 35.95 -37.78 16.07
C PHE A 2 36.55 -38.31 14.76
N SER A 3 35.72 -39.03 13.99
CA SER A 3 36.06 -39.55 12.67
C SER A 3 36.08 -38.40 11.65
N ILE A 4 37.19 -38.25 10.92
CA ILE A 4 37.29 -37.33 9.77
C ILE A 4 36.83 -38.08 8.53
N GLN A 5 35.60 -37.78 8.07
CA GLN A 5 35.10 -38.29 6.81
C GLN A 5 35.57 -37.38 5.67
N SER A 6 36.40 -37.94 4.78
CA SER A 6 36.92 -37.30 3.56
C SER A 6 35.81 -37.13 2.51
N VAL A 7 35.81 -36.00 1.81
CA VAL A 7 34.78 -35.63 0.81
C VAL A 7 35.18 -36.10 -0.59
N PRO A 8 34.28 -36.68 -1.42
CA PRO A 8 34.65 -37.17 -2.75
C PRO A 8 34.91 -36.03 -3.74
N LYS A 9 36.07 -35.99 -4.39
CA LYS A 9 36.36 -35.06 -5.50
C LYS A 9 35.66 -35.51 -6.79
N LYS A 10 34.53 -34.91 -7.10
CA LYS A 10 33.84 -35.09 -8.39
C LYS A 10 34.32 -34.04 -9.39
N LYS A 11 34.94 -34.49 -10.50
CA LYS A 11 35.28 -33.67 -11.66
C LYS A 11 34.00 -33.00 -12.19
N ARG A 12 33.96 -31.67 -12.13
CA ARG A 12 32.90 -30.87 -12.76
C ARG A 12 32.89 -31.16 -14.26
N ARG A 13 31.74 -31.60 -14.80
CA ARG A 13 31.47 -31.39 -16.23
C ARG A 13 30.99 -29.96 -16.37
N LEU A 14 31.63 -29.21 -17.26
CA LEU A 14 31.21 -27.87 -17.66
C LEU A 14 29.82 -28.00 -18.29
N VAL A 15 28.78 -27.57 -17.57
CA VAL A 15 27.46 -27.36 -18.16
C VAL A 15 27.60 -26.07 -18.96
N SER A 16 27.47 -26.17 -20.30
CA SER A 16 27.39 -25.00 -21.17
C SER A 16 26.28 -24.09 -20.66
N LEU A 17 26.60 -22.83 -20.34
CA LEU A 17 25.59 -21.82 -20.07
C LEU A 17 24.64 -21.80 -21.27
N GLY A 18 23.42 -22.30 -21.07
CA GLY A 18 22.32 -22.02 -21.96
C GLY A 18 22.24 -20.51 -22.13
N ARG A 19 22.15 -20.06 -23.38
CA ARG A 19 21.85 -18.67 -23.71
C ARG A 19 20.51 -18.34 -23.06
N SER A 20 20.55 -17.72 -21.89
CA SER A 20 19.41 -17.00 -21.36
C SER A 20 19.15 -15.89 -22.37
N THR A 21 18.12 -16.05 -23.20
CA THR A 21 17.50 -14.95 -23.94
C THR A 21 16.89 -14.03 -22.89
N ARG A 22 17.74 -13.24 -22.23
CA ARG A 22 17.31 -12.11 -21.46
C ARG A 22 16.79 -11.14 -22.52
N SER A 23 15.48 -11.14 -22.74
CA SER A 23 14.77 -10.13 -23.53
C SER A 23 14.84 -8.81 -22.76
N VAL A 24 16.04 -8.24 -22.68
CA VAL A 24 16.21 -6.85 -22.29
C VAL A 24 15.88 -6.08 -23.56
N PRO A 25 14.81 -5.26 -23.59
CA PRO A 25 14.64 -4.35 -24.72
C PRO A 25 15.93 -3.53 -24.83
N PRO A 26 16.45 -3.28 -26.04
CA PRO A 26 17.64 -2.46 -26.18
C PRO A 26 17.36 -1.14 -25.47
N SER A 27 18.14 -0.85 -24.44
CA SER A 27 18.06 0.39 -23.64
C SER A 27 18.22 1.65 -24.51
N SER A 28 18.58 1.49 -25.79
CA SER A 28 18.75 2.53 -26.80
C SER A 28 17.53 2.77 -27.70
N ALA A 29 16.43 2.02 -27.56
CA ALA A 29 15.22 2.32 -28.31
C ALA A 29 14.57 3.58 -27.74
N PRO A 30 14.32 4.63 -28.54
CA PRO A 30 13.56 5.78 -28.06
C PRO A 30 12.19 5.30 -27.59
N PRO A 31 11.66 5.83 -26.47
CA PRO A 31 10.33 5.49 -26.02
C PRO A 31 9.34 5.75 -27.16
N PRO A 32 8.25 4.95 -27.26
CA PRO A 32 7.21 5.23 -28.24
C PRO A 32 6.75 6.68 -28.05
N PHE A 33 6.70 7.43 -29.14
CA PHE A 33 6.18 8.79 -29.10
C PHE A 33 4.71 8.72 -28.69
N VAL A 34 4.39 9.33 -27.55
CA VAL A 34 3.01 9.49 -27.09
C VAL A 34 2.58 10.90 -27.46
N ASP A 35 1.40 11.01 -28.06
CA ASP A 35 0.81 12.29 -28.43
C ASP A 35 0.67 13.19 -27.19
N PRO A 36 1.21 14.43 -27.19
CA PRO A 36 1.02 15.38 -26.11
C PRO A 36 -0.45 15.60 -25.72
N GLU A 37 -1.39 15.53 -26.67
CA GLU A 37 -2.82 15.71 -26.41
C GLU A 37 -3.40 14.56 -25.57
N VAL A 38 -2.90 13.35 -25.79
CA VAL A 38 -3.28 12.16 -25.01
C VAL A 38 -2.72 12.26 -23.59
N LEU A 39 -1.56 12.88 -23.41
CA LEU A 39 -0.98 13.12 -22.08
C LEU A 39 -1.76 14.18 -21.30
N THR A 40 -2.14 15.28 -21.94
CA THR A 40 -2.92 16.34 -21.28
C THR A 40 -4.32 15.87 -20.89
N ALA A 41 -4.98 15.08 -21.74
CA ALA A 41 -6.27 14.47 -21.41
C ALA A 41 -6.17 13.54 -20.19
N GLN A 42 -5.12 12.71 -20.11
CA GLN A 42 -4.87 11.83 -18.96
C GLN A 42 -4.57 12.59 -17.67
N LEU A 43 -3.83 13.71 -17.75
CA LEU A 43 -3.59 14.55 -16.58
C LEU A 43 -4.90 15.12 -16.05
N LYS A 44 -5.76 15.62 -16.93
CA LYS A 44 -7.07 16.14 -16.53
C LYS A 44 -7.96 15.08 -15.88
N ASP A 45 -8.05 13.88 -16.44
CA ASP A 45 -8.81 12.77 -15.82
C ASP A 45 -8.31 12.44 -14.41
N LYS A 46 -6.99 12.45 -14.21
CA LYS A 46 -6.40 12.22 -12.89
C LYS A 46 -6.69 13.35 -11.92
N ASP A 47 -6.67 14.60 -12.37
CA ASP A 47 -7.02 15.77 -11.55
C ASP A 47 -8.51 15.74 -11.14
N ASP A 48 -9.38 15.38 -12.07
CA ASP A 48 -10.82 15.21 -11.81
C ASP A 48 -11.05 14.08 -10.78
N ARG A 49 -10.32 12.97 -10.91
CA ARG A 49 -10.36 11.86 -9.95
C ARG A 49 -9.81 12.26 -8.58
N ILE A 50 -8.74 13.05 -8.50
CA ILE A 50 -8.20 13.56 -7.24
C ILE A 50 -9.26 14.43 -6.55
N SER A 51 -9.86 15.36 -7.28
CA SER A 51 -10.89 16.26 -6.76
C SER A 51 -12.10 15.50 -6.21
N LEU A 52 -12.53 14.44 -6.91
CA LEU A 52 -13.60 13.56 -6.47
C LEU A 52 -13.22 12.82 -5.17
N LEU A 53 -12.01 12.27 -5.09
CA LEU A 53 -11.55 11.54 -3.90
C LEU A 53 -11.41 12.46 -2.68
N GLU A 54 -10.88 13.67 -2.86
CA GLU A 54 -10.79 14.67 -1.79
C GLU A 54 -12.17 15.01 -1.21
N THR A 55 -13.16 15.19 -2.09
CA THR A 55 -14.54 15.46 -1.67
C THR A 55 -15.12 14.26 -0.88
N GLN A 56 -14.88 13.04 -1.33
CA GLN A 56 -15.34 11.83 -0.64
C GLN A 56 -14.66 11.67 0.74
N MET A 57 -13.35 11.91 0.82
CA MET A 57 -12.61 11.87 2.08
C MET A 57 -13.12 12.93 3.05
N ALA A 58 -13.37 14.15 2.58
CA ALA A 58 -13.94 15.22 3.41
C ALA A 58 -15.33 14.85 3.94
N ALA A 59 -16.20 14.28 3.10
CA ALA A 59 -17.51 13.81 3.51
C ALA A 59 -17.43 12.66 4.53
N GLN A 60 -16.52 11.71 4.31
CA GLN A 60 -16.29 10.60 5.23
C GLN A 60 -15.76 11.07 6.58
N GLN A 61 -14.81 12.00 6.59
CA GLN A 61 -14.27 12.60 7.81
C GLN A 61 -15.36 13.35 8.58
N ALA A 62 -16.17 14.16 7.90
CA ALA A 62 -17.29 14.86 8.53
C ALA A 62 -18.30 13.89 9.15
N GLY A 63 -18.61 12.78 8.45
CA GLY A 63 -19.47 11.72 8.97
C GLY A 63 -18.88 11.02 10.20
N TYR A 64 -17.58 10.71 10.15
CA TYR A 64 -16.85 10.12 11.27
C TYR A 64 -16.86 11.04 12.50
N GLU A 65 -16.51 12.32 12.33
CA GLU A 65 -16.50 13.29 13.42
C GLU A 65 -17.89 13.49 14.04
N ALA A 66 -18.94 13.56 13.21
CA ALA A 66 -20.31 13.67 13.70
C ALA A 66 -20.69 12.48 14.59
N HIS A 67 -20.35 11.27 14.16
CA HIS A 67 -20.62 10.06 14.94
C HIS A 67 -19.77 9.99 16.22
N ARG A 68 -18.49 10.36 16.15
CA ARG A 68 -17.59 10.44 17.31
C ARG A 68 -18.13 11.39 18.38
N ARG A 69 -18.62 12.57 17.98
CA ARG A 69 -19.23 13.54 18.90
C ARG A 69 -20.48 12.98 19.59
N LEU A 70 -21.33 12.26 18.86
CA LEU A 70 -22.50 11.60 19.46
C LEU A 70 -22.09 10.54 20.49
N ASN A 71 -21.11 9.69 20.16
CA ASN A 71 -20.59 8.69 21.09
C ASN A 71 -19.99 9.32 22.36
N GLN A 72 -19.26 10.43 22.21
CA GLN A 72 -18.74 11.19 23.35
C GLN A 72 -19.86 11.73 24.25
N GLN A 73 -20.91 12.32 23.66
CA GLN A 73 -22.07 12.80 24.42
C GLN A 73 -22.77 11.68 25.19
N MET A 74 -22.93 10.50 24.56
CA MET A 74 -23.51 9.35 25.24
C MET A 74 -22.62 8.86 26.38
N MET A 75 -21.31 8.81 26.18
CA MET A 75 -20.37 8.42 27.22
C MET A 75 -20.40 9.39 28.41
N GLU A 76 -20.44 10.70 28.17
CA GLU A 76 -20.60 11.71 29.22
C GLU A 76 -21.92 11.52 30.00
N MET A 77 -23.02 11.23 29.30
CA MET A 77 -24.30 10.95 29.94
C MET A 77 -24.22 9.68 30.81
N MET A 78 -23.60 8.60 30.31
CA MET A 78 -23.43 7.36 31.05
C MET A 78 -22.56 7.57 32.30
N GLN A 79 -21.47 8.33 32.22
CA GLN A 79 -20.63 8.65 33.38
C GLN A 79 -21.38 9.43 34.47
N ARG A 80 -22.28 10.36 34.08
CA ARG A 80 -23.12 11.07 35.06
C ARG A 80 -24.12 10.16 35.76
N MET A 81 -24.67 9.18 35.03
CA MET A 81 -25.62 8.21 35.58
C MET A 81 -24.93 7.14 36.44
N TYR A 82 -23.68 6.78 36.10
CA TYR A 82 -22.92 5.71 36.73
C TYR A 82 -21.48 6.17 37.03
N PRO A 83 -21.26 7.03 38.03
CA PRO A 83 -19.95 7.65 38.29
C PRO A 83 -18.86 6.67 38.77
N ASN A 84 -19.25 5.46 39.18
CA ASN A 84 -18.32 4.41 39.62
C ASN A 84 -17.95 3.44 38.49
N GLU A 85 -18.61 3.51 37.33
CA GLU A 85 -18.31 2.67 36.18
C GLU A 85 -17.28 3.37 35.29
N VAL A 86 -16.20 2.65 34.96
CA VAL A 86 -15.17 3.12 34.03
C VAL A 86 -15.51 2.56 32.65
N PHE A 87 -15.91 3.45 31.75
CA PHE A 87 -16.10 3.11 30.34
C PHE A 87 -14.79 3.34 29.59
N PRO A 88 -14.22 2.33 28.90
CA PRO A 88 -12.99 2.50 28.16
C PRO A 88 -13.22 3.41 26.94
N ASP A 89 -12.27 4.30 26.67
CA ASP A 89 -12.24 5.05 25.41
C ASP A 89 -12.06 4.08 24.24
N VAL A 90 -12.90 4.22 23.22
CA VAL A 90 -12.71 3.50 21.96
C VAL A 90 -11.69 4.29 21.15
N PRO A 91 -10.49 3.74 20.88
CA PRO A 91 -9.51 4.42 20.05
C PRO A 91 -10.07 4.60 18.65
N ASP A 92 -9.76 5.74 18.03
CA ASP A 92 -10.01 5.93 16.60
C ASP A 92 -9.24 4.81 15.84
N PRO A 93 -9.83 4.22 14.78
CA PRO A 93 -9.24 3.09 14.04
C PRO A 93 -7.95 3.45 13.28
#